data_AF-A0A2U1AH10-F1
#
_entry.id   AF-A0A2U1AH10-F1
#
_cell.length_a   1.000
_cell.length_b   1.000
_cell.length_c   1.000
_cell.angle_alpha   90.00
_cell.angle_beta   90.00
_cell.angle_gamma   90.00
#
_symmetry.space_group_name_H-M   'P 1'
#
loop_
_entity.id
_entity.type
_entity.pdbx_description
1 polymer ?
#
loop_
_entity_poly.entity_id
_entity_poly.type
_entity_poly.pdbx_seq_one_letter_code
_entity_poly.pdbx_strand_id
1 'polypeptide(L)'
;MSLVAAIMLLIISLPTAAAYFFYRWLRKKGIKYVGLIPLIIASVWTAYEAYTAIYPTDSFYFSEFKEVTLREAPKSATILQKEASYPGIHGDYCSASLIRVSSADYNILLNQLVVDKKIIKNKKGEIGGSSELYKVMGTLKPEQIIHSFSRSIPGEEDHYLSIGFLDDNKTIVISVCVT
;
A
#
# COMPACT_ATOMS: atom_id res chain seq x y z
N MET A 1 -18.92 2.63 -2.74
CA MET A 1 -18.20 1.37 -3.05
C MET A 1 -18.16 1.23 -4.56
N SER A 2 -16.97 1.16 -5.17
CA SER A 2 -16.84 1.07 -6.63
C SER A 2 -17.34 -0.30 -7.13
N LEU A 3 -17.81 -0.38 -8.38
CA LEU A 3 -18.21 -1.64 -9.01
C LEU A 3 -17.09 -2.69 -8.94
N VAL A 4 -15.84 -2.25 -9.08
CA VAL A 4 -14.64 -3.08 -8.97
C VAL A 4 -14.53 -3.73 -7.59
N ALA A 5 -14.74 -2.97 -6.52
CA ALA A 5 -14.72 -3.51 -5.16
C ALA A 5 -15.80 -4.59 -4.95
N ALA A 6 -16.99 -4.41 -5.52
CA ALA A 6 -18.06 -5.41 -5.44
C ALA A 6 -17.70 -6.71 -6.19
N ILE A 7 -17.10 -6.60 -7.37
CA ILE A 7 -16.64 -7.76 -8.15
C ILE A 7 -15.54 -8.51 -7.40
N MET A 8 -14.58 -7.79 -6.81
CA MET A 8 -13.50 -8.41 -6.02
C MET A 8 -14.02 -9.15 -4.79
N LEU A 9 -14.98 -8.57 -4.06
CA LEU A 9 -15.63 -9.25 -2.94
C LEU A 9 -16.38 -10.51 -3.39
N LEU A 10 -17.02 -10.47 -4.55
CA LEU A 10 -17.69 -11.65 -5.12
C LEU A 10 -16.68 -12.76 -5.41
N ILE A 11 -15.55 -12.43 -6.03
CA ILE A 11 -14.48 -13.41 -6.33
C ILE A 11 -13.88 -14.00 -5.04
N ILE A 12 -13.57 -13.16 -4.04
CA ILE A 12 -13.02 -13.60 -2.74
C ILE A 12 -14.00 -14.50 -1.97
N SER A 13 -15.31 -14.37 -2.21
CA SER A 13 -16.34 -15.20 -1.59
C SER A 13 -16.51 -16.60 -2.21
N LEU A 14 -15.98 -16.85 -3.41
CA LEU A 14 -16.15 -18.12 -4.13
C LEU A 14 -15.67 -19.34 -3.34
N PRO A 15 -14.50 -19.33 -2.65
CA PRO A 15 -14.04 -20.47 -1.85
C PRO A 15 -14.99 -20.79 -0.70
N THR A 16 -15.55 -19.77 -0.05
CA THR A 16 -16.55 -19.95 1.02
C THR A 16 -17.85 -20.53 0.46
N ALA A 17 -18.30 -20.07 -0.71
CA ALA A 17 -19.46 -20.65 -1.39
C ALA A 17 -19.22 -22.13 -1.75
N ALA A 18 -18.05 -22.47 -2.30
CA ALA A 18 -17.67 -23.84 -2.60
C ALA A 18 -17.63 -24.72 -1.34
N ALA A 19 -17.03 -24.23 -0.25
CA ALA A 19 -16.99 -24.91 1.04
C ALA A 19 -18.40 -25.13 1.61
N TYR A 20 -19.31 -24.17 1.41
CA TYR A 20 -20.72 -24.32 1.80
C TYR A 20 -21.44 -25.43 1.02
N PHE A 21 -21.24 -25.51 -0.30
CA PHE A 21 -21.81 -26.60 -1.11
C PHE A 21 -21.25 -27.96 -0.70
N PHE A 22 -19.94 -28.03 -0.42
CA PHE A 22 -19.29 -29.25 0.08
C PHE A 22 -19.85 -29.68 1.45
N TYR A 23 -19.99 -28.72 2.39
CA TYR A 23 -20.64 -28.95 3.68
C TYR A 23 -22.08 -29.47 3.52
N ARG A 24 -22.87 -28.87 2.62
CA ARG A 24 -24.26 -29.29 2.35
C ARG A 24 -24.31 -30.73 1.84
N TRP A 25 -23.36 -31.14 1.00
CA TRP A 25 -23.26 -32.51 0.51
C TRP A 25 -22.88 -33.50 1.63
N LEU A 26 -21.90 -33.18 2.46
CA LEU A 26 -21.49 -34.02 3.60
C LEU A 26 -22.57 -34.13 4.68
N ARG A 27 -23.32 -33.05 4.93
CA ARG A 27 -24.44 -33.05 5.86
C ARG A 27 -25.53 -34.04 5.45
N LYS A 28 -25.82 -34.17 4.14
CA LYS A 28 -26.75 -35.18 3.62
C LYS A 28 -26.26 -36.61 3.87
N LYS A 29 -24.95 -36.82 4.03
CA LYS A 29 -24.32 -38.12 4.32
C LYS A 29 -24.14 -38.40 5.82
N GLY A 30 -24.60 -37.51 6.71
CA GLY A 30 -24.49 -37.67 8.16
C GLY A 30 -23.14 -37.25 8.77
N ILE A 31 -22.16 -36.82 7.96
CA ILE A 31 -20.80 -36.48 8.40
C ILE A 31 -20.64 -34.96 8.60
N LYS A 32 -21.52 -34.37 9.42
CA LYS A 32 -21.67 -32.90 9.52
C LYS A 32 -20.42 -32.19 10.07
N TYR A 33 -19.72 -32.79 11.04
CA TYR A 33 -18.58 -32.13 11.70
C TYR A 33 -17.35 -32.04 10.80
N VAL A 34 -17.10 -33.04 9.95
CA VAL A 34 -16.00 -33.02 8.99
C VAL A 34 -16.21 -31.94 7.93
N GLY A 35 -17.45 -31.72 7.50
CA GLY A 35 -17.77 -30.63 6.56
C GLY A 35 -17.73 -29.24 7.18
N LEU A 36 -17.83 -29.12 8.50
CA LEU A 36 -17.82 -27.82 9.19
C LEU A 36 -16.42 -27.20 9.22
N ILE A 37 -15.38 -28.02 9.38
CA ILE A 37 -13.97 -27.58 9.43
C ILE A 37 -13.57 -26.76 8.19
N PRO A 38 -13.69 -27.27 6.94
CA PRO A 38 -13.30 -26.50 5.75
C PRO A 38 -14.18 -25.27 5.55
N LEU A 39 -15.45 -25.29 5.97
CA LEU A 39 -16.33 -24.12 5.90
C LEU A 39 -15.85 -23.00 6.83
N ILE A 40 -15.45 -23.32 8.06
CA ILE A 40 -14.90 -22.33 8.99
C ILE A 40 -13.58 -21.78 8.45
N ILE A 41 -12.66 -22.65 8.02
CA ILE A 41 -11.36 -22.24 7.47
C ILE A 41 -11.55 -21.31 6.27
N ALA A 42 -12.41 -21.68 5.31
CA ALA A 42 -12.69 -20.85 4.14
C ALA A 42 -13.30 -19.50 4.54
N SER A 43 -14.23 -19.48 5.50
CA SER A 43 -14.87 -18.24 5.96
C SER A 43 -13.88 -17.29 6.64
N VAL A 44 -13.00 -17.82 7.50
CA VAL A 44 -11.95 -17.03 8.18
C VAL A 44 -10.95 -16.50 7.15
N TRP A 45 -10.54 -17.32 6.19
CA TRP A 45 -9.65 -16.91 5.11
C TRP A 45 -10.29 -15.82 4.24
N THR A 46 -11.54 -16.00 3.79
CA THR A 46 -12.30 -14.99 3.03
C THR A 46 -12.42 -13.68 3.80
N ALA A 47 -12.67 -13.72 5.10
CA ALA A 47 -12.73 -12.52 5.93
C ALA A 47 -11.37 -11.82 6.04
N TYR A 48 -10.28 -12.58 6.17
CA TYR A 48 -8.91 -12.04 6.19
C TYR A 48 -8.57 -11.36 4.87
N GLU A 49 -8.79 -12.02 3.72
CA GLU A 49 -8.51 -11.45 2.40
C GLU A 49 -9.34 -10.20 2.12
N ALA A 50 -10.63 -10.21 2.48
CA ALA A 50 -11.50 -9.04 2.35
C ALA A 50 -10.99 -7.87 3.22
N TYR A 51 -10.50 -8.15 4.42
CA TYR A 51 -9.92 -7.14 5.30
C TYR A 51 -8.63 -6.56 4.70
N THR A 52 -7.70 -7.39 4.23
CA THR A 52 -6.43 -6.92 3.66
C THR A 52 -6.59 -6.24 2.30
N ALA A 53 -7.65 -6.57 1.55
CA ALA A 53 -7.99 -5.86 0.32
C ALA A 53 -8.49 -4.43 0.57
N ILE A 54 -9.11 -4.18 1.73
CA ILE A 54 -9.56 -2.84 2.14
C ILE A 54 -8.43 -2.10 2.88
N TYR A 55 -7.63 -2.82 3.66
CA TYR A 55 -6.54 -2.28 4.47
C TYR A 55 -5.21 -2.96 4.09
N PRO A 56 -4.50 -2.42 3.08
CA PRO A 56 -3.27 -3.05 2.59
C PRO A 56 -2.23 -3.26 3.69
N THR A 57 -1.53 -4.40 3.62
CA THR A 57 -0.47 -4.77 4.55
C THR A 57 0.76 -3.89 4.38
N ASP A 58 1.71 -3.95 5.31
CA ASP A 58 2.95 -3.16 5.23
C ASP A 58 3.80 -3.51 4.00
N SER A 59 3.74 -4.76 3.55
CA SER A 59 4.44 -5.22 2.36
C SER A 59 4.01 -4.48 1.08
N PHE A 60 2.74 -4.06 1.01
CA PHE A 60 2.24 -3.25 -0.10
C PHE A 60 2.99 -1.91 -0.17
N TYR A 61 3.03 -1.16 0.93
CA TYR A 61 3.71 0.15 0.97
C TYR A 61 5.24 0.04 0.85
N PHE A 62 5.84 -1.06 1.29
CA PHE A 62 7.27 -1.30 1.01
C PHE A 62 7.53 -1.60 -0.48
N SER A 63 6.58 -2.22 -1.17
CA SER A 63 6.68 -2.39 -2.63
C SER A 63 6.58 -1.05 -3.36
N GLU A 64 5.71 -0.16 -2.89
CA GLU A 64 5.59 1.22 -3.41
C GLU A 64 6.84 2.05 -3.09
N PHE A 65 7.39 1.92 -1.88
CA PHE A 65 8.68 2.52 -1.54
C PHE A 65 9.75 2.08 -2.55
N LYS A 66 9.80 0.79 -2.88
CA LYS A 66 10.75 0.25 -3.85
C LYS A 66 10.48 0.75 -5.26
N GLU A 67 9.22 0.92 -5.61
CA GLU A 67 8.85 1.54 -6.87
C GLU A 67 9.35 2.99 -6.91
N VAL A 68 8.94 3.86 -5.98
CA VAL A 68 9.38 5.26 -5.95
C VAL A 68 10.89 5.40 -5.92
N THR A 69 11.57 4.62 -5.08
CA THR A 69 13.00 4.81 -4.83
C THR A 69 13.89 3.97 -5.70
N LEU A 70 13.45 2.87 -6.33
CA LEU A 70 14.28 1.80 -6.92
C LEU A 70 15.18 1.05 -5.91
N ARG A 71 14.91 1.14 -4.61
CA ARG A 71 15.67 0.48 -3.54
C ARG A 71 14.74 -0.36 -2.67
N GLU A 72 15.26 -1.43 -2.09
CA GLU A 72 14.51 -2.12 -1.02
C GLU A 72 14.39 -1.21 0.20
N ALA A 73 13.26 -1.30 0.91
CA ALA A 73 13.11 -0.62 2.20
C ALA A 73 14.21 -1.10 3.17
N PRO A 74 14.89 -0.20 3.90
CA PRO A 74 15.92 -0.59 4.85
C PRO A 74 15.32 -1.47 5.96
N LYS A 75 16.11 -2.36 6.56
CA LYS A 75 15.63 -3.25 7.63
C LYS A 75 15.10 -2.51 8.87
N SER A 76 15.49 -1.25 9.06
CA SER A 76 14.99 -0.39 10.13
C SER A 76 13.64 0.26 9.82
N ALA A 77 13.13 0.11 8.59
CA ALA A 77 11.89 0.72 8.16
C ALA A 77 10.69 0.17 8.95
N THR A 78 9.89 1.07 9.49
CA THR A 78 8.63 0.78 10.18
C THR A 78 7.58 1.77 9.70
N ILE A 79 6.43 1.28 9.25
CA ILE A 79 5.33 2.15 8.84
C ILE A 79 4.65 2.72 10.08
N LEU A 80 4.56 4.05 10.14
CA LEU A 80 3.87 4.78 11.21
C LEU A 80 2.41 5.03 10.86
N GLN A 81 2.16 5.44 9.61
CA GLN A 81 0.84 5.73 9.07
C GLN A 81 0.82 5.37 7.59
N LYS A 82 -0.34 4.94 7.10
CA LYS A 82 -0.52 4.47 5.72
C LYS A 82 -1.97 4.60 5.31
N GLU A 83 -2.20 4.97 4.06
CA GLU A 83 -3.53 5.10 3.48
C GLU A 83 -3.45 4.82 1.99
N ALA A 84 -4.47 4.18 1.43
CA ALA A 84 -4.58 3.91 0.01
C ALA A 84 -6.03 4.02 -0.44
N SER A 85 -6.24 4.58 -1.63
CA SER A 85 -7.52 4.52 -2.31
C SER A 85 -7.71 3.16 -2.96
N TYR A 86 -8.99 2.81 -3.16
CA TYR A 86 -9.31 1.62 -3.94
C TYR A 86 -9.19 1.95 -5.43
N PRO A 87 -8.55 1.10 -6.25
CA PRO A 87 -8.42 1.36 -7.68
C PRO A 87 -9.76 1.59 -8.36
N GLY A 88 -9.81 2.63 -9.20
CA GLY A 88 -10.92 2.90 -10.10
C GLY A 88 -11.06 1.82 -11.18
N ILE A 89 -12.09 1.94 -12.02
CA ILE A 89 -12.28 1.03 -13.18
C ILE A 89 -11.11 1.16 -14.17
N HIS A 90 -10.53 2.36 -14.28
CA HIS A 90 -9.40 2.65 -15.15
C HIS A 90 -8.03 2.42 -14.50
N GLY A 91 -8.00 1.95 -13.26
CA GLY A 91 -6.77 1.72 -12.51
C GLY A 91 -6.33 2.89 -11.64
N ASP A 92 -7.02 4.03 -11.73
CA ASP A 92 -6.67 5.24 -10.97
C ASP A 92 -6.65 4.92 -9.48
N TYR A 93 -5.52 5.18 -8.84
CA TYR A 93 -5.34 4.95 -7.42
C TYR A 93 -4.30 5.91 -6.86
N CYS A 94 -4.40 6.19 -5.57
CA CYS A 94 -3.40 6.93 -4.82
C CYS A 94 -3.10 6.18 -3.53
N SER A 95 -1.89 6.33 -3.04
CA SER A 95 -1.47 5.80 -1.76
C SER A 95 -0.42 6.71 -1.15
N ALA A 96 -0.31 6.64 0.17
CA ALA A 96 0.75 7.28 0.90
C ALA A 96 1.16 6.47 2.12
N SER A 97 2.42 6.60 2.51
CA SER A 97 2.92 6.03 3.76
C SER A 97 3.94 6.94 4.43
N LEU A 98 3.86 7.02 5.75
CA LEU A 98 4.83 7.66 6.61
C LEU A 98 5.69 6.57 7.25
N ILE A 99 6.97 6.55 6.93
CA ILE A 99 7.88 5.48 7.30
C ILE A 99 8.95 6.07 8.22
N ARG A 100 9.16 5.41 9.36
CA ARG A 100 10.31 5.66 10.23
C ARG A 100 11.45 4.73 9.86
N VAL A 101 12.65 5.26 9.78
CA VAL A 101 13.90 4.53 9.57
C VAL A 101 14.92 4.93 10.63
N SER A 102 16.04 4.22 10.71
CA SER A 102 17.18 4.69 11.50
C SER A 102 17.78 5.95 10.87
N SER A 103 18.37 6.85 11.67
CA SER A 103 19.06 8.03 11.12
C SER A 103 20.23 7.67 10.19
N ALA A 104 20.86 6.50 10.38
CA ALA A 104 21.90 6.02 9.48
C ALA A 104 21.29 5.68 8.10
N ASP A 105 20.21 4.90 8.08
CA ASP A 105 19.53 4.51 6.84
C ASP A 105 18.88 5.71 6.13
N TYR A 106 18.35 6.66 6.89
CA TYR A 106 17.85 7.93 6.34
C TYR A 106 18.92 8.63 5.52
N ASN A 107 20.11 8.81 6.09
CA ASN A 107 21.20 9.53 5.42
C ASN A 107 21.79 8.73 4.25
N ILE A 108 21.89 7.41 4.39
CA ILE A 108 22.31 6.52 3.29
C ILE A 108 21.34 6.66 2.12
N LEU A 109 20.03 6.53 2.36
CA LEU A 109 19.01 6.63 1.33
C LEU A 109 19.01 8.02 0.68
N LEU A 110 19.06 9.08 1.48
CA LEU A 110 19.11 10.45 0.98
C LEU A 110 20.30 10.66 0.04
N ASN A 111 21.51 10.25 0.47
CA ASN A 111 22.71 10.37 -0.33
C ASN A 111 22.64 9.57 -1.63
N GLN A 112 22.03 8.37 -1.60
CA GLN A 112 21.82 7.55 -2.78
C GLN A 112 20.86 8.19 -3.79
N LEU A 113 19.81 8.88 -3.31
CA LEU A 113 18.84 9.55 -4.19
C LEU A 113 19.39 10.86 -4.76
N VAL A 114 20.20 11.61 -3.98
CA VAL A 114 20.82 12.86 -4.45
C VAL A 114 21.71 12.66 -5.68
N VAL A 115 22.39 11.52 -5.78
CA VAL A 115 23.32 11.22 -6.88
C VAL A 115 22.68 10.40 -8.01
N ASP A 116 21.44 9.96 -7.86
CA ASP A 116 20.77 9.13 -8.86
C ASP A 116 20.12 9.98 -9.95
N LYS A 117 20.58 9.80 -11.19
CA LYS A 117 20.08 10.51 -12.37
C LYS A 117 18.66 10.10 -12.78
N LYS A 118 18.15 8.96 -12.30
CA LYS A 118 16.78 8.49 -12.55
C LYS A 118 15.75 9.16 -11.64
N ILE A 119 16.22 9.88 -10.63
CA ILE A 119 15.40 10.52 -9.61
C ILE A 119 15.57 12.03 -9.74
N ILE A 120 14.45 12.75 -9.80
CA ILE A 120 14.40 14.20 -9.96
C ILE A 120 14.31 14.83 -8.58
N LYS A 121 15.18 15.78 -8.27
CA LYS A 121 15.12 16.55 -7.03
C LYS A 121 14.10 17.69 -7.16
N ASN A 122 13.14 17.74 -6.26
CA ASN A 122 12.10 18.76 -6.21
C ASN A 122 12.47 19.89 -5.26
N LYS A 123 11.65 20.95 -5.21
CA LYS A 123 11.81 22.00 -4.20
C LYS A 123 11.43 21.49 -2.81
N LYS A 124 11.90 22.20 -1.79
CA LYS A 124 11.52 21.95 -0.40
C LYS A 124 9.98 21.99 -0.28
N GLY A 125 9.39 20.99 0.40
CA GLY A 125 7.95 20.88 0.59
C GLY A 125 7.14 20.45 -0.64
N GLU A 126 7.76 20.27 -1.80
CA GLU A 126 7.06 19.90 -3.04
C GLU A 126 6.92 18.38 -3.14
N ILE A 127 5.74 17.84 -2.90
CA ILE A 127 5.41 16.42 -3.04
C ILE A 127 4.03 16.29 -3.71
N GLY A 128 3.81 15.23 -4.49
CA GLY A 128 2.55 15.02 -5.19
C GLY A 128 1.38 14.99 -4.21
N GLY A 129 0.43 15.94 -4.35
CA GLY A 129 -0.68 16.07 -3.43
C GLY A 129 -1.77 15.03 -3.69
N SER A 130 -2.18 14.29 -2.66
CA SER A 130 -3.30 13.36 -2.69
C SER A 130 -4.06 13.38 -1.37
N SER A 131 -5.30 12.89 -1.38
CA SER A 131 -6.10 12.83 -0.15
C SER A 131 -5.48 11.88 0.88
N GLU A 132 -4.85 10.82 0.40
CA GLU A 132 -4.12 9.80 1.12
C GLU A 132 -2.88 10.42 1.78
N LEU A 133 -2.13 11.23 1.03
CA LEU A 133 -0.98 11.95 1.56
C LEU A 133 -1.39 12.89 2.70
N TYR A 134 -2.47 13.66 2.54
CA TYR A 134 -2.92 14.58 3.59
C TYR A 134 -3.36 13.84 4.86
N LYS A 135 -4.01 12.68 4.72
CA LYS A 135 -4.38 11.85 5.86
C LYS A 135 -3.16 11.29 6.60
N VAL A 136 -2.16 10.82 5.85
CA VAL A 136 -0.90 10.25 6.39
C VAL A 136 0.00 11.32 7.00
N MET A 137 0.01 12.53 6.45
CA MET A 137 0.72 13.66 7.03
C MET A 137 0.02 14.17 8.29
N GLY A 138 -1.31 14.12 8.35
CA GLY A 138 -2.09 14.51 9.51
C GLY A 138 -1.80 15.94 9.94
N THR A 139 -1.10 16.12 11.07
CA THR A 139 -0.69 17.45 11.58
C THR A 139 0.66 17.94 11.06
N LEU A 140 1.40 17.08 10.34
CA LEU A 140 2.70 17.44 9.76
C LEU A 140 2.49 18.40 8.60
N LYS A 141 3.35 19.41 8.52
CA LYS A 141 3.24 20.43 7.47
C LYS A 141 4.23 20.16 6.33
N PRO A 142 3.90 20.55 5.08
CA PRO A 142 4.83 20.41 3.95
C PRO A 142 6.20 21.04 4.19
N GLU A 143 6.31 22.12 4.97
CA GLU A 143 7.61 22.79 5.24
C GLU A 143 8.57 21.93 6.08
N GLN A 144 8.07 20.89 6.73
CA GLN A 144 8.89 19.90 7.43
C GLN A 144 9.58 18.93 6.46
N ILE A 145 9.12 18.84 5.21
CA ILE A 145 9.80 18.07 4.16
C ILE A 145 10.98 18.89 3.64
N ILE A 146 12.19 18.55 4.11
CA ILE A 146 13.43 19.28 3.80
C ILE A 146 14.09 18.82 2.50
N HIS A 147 13.88 17.57 2.10
CA HIS A 147 14.29 17.06 0.79
C HIS A 147 13.12 16.32 0.16
N SER A 148 12.91 16.56 -1.13
CA SER A 148 11.86 15.88 -1.89
C SER A 148 12.40 15.45 -3.24
N PHE A 149 11.94 14.29 -3.68
CA PHE A 149 12.31 13.70 -4.95
C PHE A 149 11.10 13.06 -5.62
N SER A 150 11.11 13.05 -6.95
CA SER A 150 10.13 12.36 -7.78
C SER A 150 10.81 11.44 -8.78
N ARG A 151 10.09 10.41 -9.23
CA ARG A 151 10.52 9.52 -10.30
C ARG A 151 9.50 9.52 -11.41
N SER A 152 9.94 9.77 -12.64
CA SER A 152 9.13 9.56 -13.85
C SER A 152 9.44 8.18 -14.44
N ILE A 153 8.41 7.46 -14.89
CA ILE A 153 8.58 6.24 -15.66
C ILE A 153 8.37 6.56 -17.15
N PRO A 154 9.33 6.27 -18.03
CA PRO A 154 9.15 6.50 -19.47
C PRO A 154 7.95 5.71 -20.02
N GLY A 155 6.99 6.41 -20.61
CA GLY A 155 5.76 5.81 -21.16
C GLY A 155 4.58 5.72 -20.19
N GLU A 156 4.76 6.13 -18.93
CA GLU A 156 3.72 6.17 -17.89
C GLU A 156 3.69 7.59 -17.28
N GLU A 157 3.18 8.54 -18.05
CA GLU A 157 3.12 9.96 -17.65
C GLU A 157 2.06 10.25 -16.56
N ASP A 158 1.15 9.31 -16.38
CA ASP A 158 0.11 9.25 -15.34
C ASP A 158 0.62 8.78 -13.98
N HIS A 159 1.87 8.31 -13.88
CA HIS A 159 2.46 7.83 -12.64
C HIS A 159 3.21 8.94 -11.89
N TYR A 160 2.60 9.42 -10.81
CA TYR A 160 3.19 10.39 -9.89
C TYR A 160 3.82 9.68 -8.69
N LEU A 161 5.14 9.49 -8.76
CA LEU A 161 5.92 8.78 -7.77
C LEU A 161 6.82 9.73 -6.99
N SER A 162 6.65 9.84 -5.68
CA SER A 162 7.37 10.83 -4.88
C SER A 162 7.76 10.36 -3.49
N ILE A 163 8.89 10.86 -3.01
CA ILE A 163 9.43 10.65 -1.68
C ILE A 163 9.83 11.98 -1.05
N GLY A 164 9.40 12.21 0.19
CA GLY A 164 9.80 13.33 1.03
C GLY A 164 10.58 12.87 2.25
N PHE A 165 11.58 13.64 2.63
CA PHE A 165 12.42 13.44 3.83
C PHE A 165 12.12 14.55 4.82
N LEU A 166 11.69 14.18 6.04
CA LEU A 166 11.30 15.14 7.07
C LEU A 166 12.51 15.65 7.85
N ASP A 167 12.37 16.81 8.49
CA ASP A 167 13.40 17.51 9.26
C ASP A 167 13.91 16.79 10.51
N ASP A 168 13.29 15.67 10.89
CA ASP A 168 13.64 14.89 12.07
C ASP A 168 14.75 13.83 11.83
N ASN A 169 15.28 13.74 10.61
CA ASN A 169 16.37 12.83 10.21
C ASN A 169 16.07 11.34 10.47
N LYS A 170 14.80 10.95 10.46
CA LYS A 170 14.36 9.55 10.65
C LYS A 170 13.02 9.22 10.02
N THR A 171 12.26 10.22 9.59
CA THR A 171 10.94 10.02 8.99
C THR A 171 10.97 10.40 7.52
N ILE A 172 10.39 9.53 6.69
CA ILE A 172 10.20 9.74 5.27
C ILE A 172 8.72 9.55 4.93
N VAL A 173 8.26 10.22 3.89
CA VAL A 173 6.91 10.07 3.35
C VAL A 173 7.01 9.59 1.90
N ILE A 174 6.21 8.59 1.55
CA ILE A 174 6.05 8.08 0.19
C ILE A 174 4.65 8.46 -0.28
N SER A 175 4.54 8.92 -1.51
CA SER A 175 3.25 9.17 -2.16
C SER A 175 3.30 8.65 -3.60
N VAL A 176 2.33 7.82 -3.95
CA VAL A 176 2.13 7.26 -5.29
C VAL A 176 0.72 7.62 -5.74
N CYS A 177 0.58 8.11 -6.97
CA CYS A 177 -0.70 8.26 -7.62
C CYS A 177 -0.59 7.84 -9.09
N VAL A 178 -1.62 7.15 -9.57
CA VAL A 178 -1.85 6.78 -10.96
C VAL A 178 -3.21 7.36 -11.34
N THR A 179 -3.31 8.06 -12.46
CA THR A 179 -4.48 8.89 -12.83
C THR A 179 -4.93 8.73 -14.27
#